data_AF-A0A968JSN1-F1
#
_entry.id   AF-A0A968JSN1-F1
#
_cell.length_a   1.000
_cell.length_b   1.000
_cell.length_c   1.000
_cell.angle_alpha   90.00
_cell.angle_beta   90.00
_cell.angle_gamma   90.00
#
_symmetry.space_group_name_H-M   'P 1'
#
loop_
_entity.id
_entity.type
_entity.pdbx_description
1 polymer ?
#
loop_
_entity_poly.entity_id
_entity_poly.type
_entity_poly.pdbx_seq_one_letter_code
_entity_poly.pdbx_strand_id
1 'polypeptide(L)'
;MMPNTEPVTQHKNDLARIRQTQGQQLVTLHPIAAVTKDTKGTELNEMIDLHHAGAVAFSDGTEPLWHSDVLVKTLQYLQPFNGLLINRPEDTMLTRFWHHE
;
A
#
# COMPACT_ATOMS: atom_id res chain seq x y z
N MET A 1 7.45 -6.61 2.73
CA MET A 1 6.59 -7.49 1.91
C MET A 1 5.55 -6.62 1.24
N MET A 2 5.39 -6.73 -0.09
CA MET A 2 4.47 -5.88 -0.87
C MET A 2 3.00 -6.18 -0.55
N PRO A 3 2.08 -5.21 -0.71
CA PRO A 3 0.67 -5.35 -0.34
C PRO A 3 -0.15 -6.18 -1.34
N ASN A 4 0.32 -6.36 -2.58
CA ASN A 4 -0.35 -7.11 -3.65
C ASN A 4 -0.29 -8.65 -3.44
N THR A 5 -0.63 -9.11 -2.24
CA THR A 5 -0.86 -10.53 -1.95
C THR A 5 -2.25 -10.98 -2.36
N GLU A 6 -2.52 -12.28 -2.25
CA GLU A 6 -3.86 -12.84 -2.41
C GLU A 6 -4.36 -13.41 -1.06
N PRO A 7 -5.32 -12.76 -0.38
CA PRO A 7 -5.89 -11.42 -0.65
C PRO A 7 -4.90 -10.27 -0.40
N VAL A 8 -5.21 -9.09 -0.94
CA VAL A 8 -4.43 -7.85 -0.75
C VAL A 8 -4.32 -7.53 0.74
N THR A 9 -3.15 -7.11 1.20
CA THR A 9 -2.94 -6.71 2.60
C THR A 9 -3.57 -5.34 2.85
N GLN A 10 -4.85 -5.34 3.24
CA GLN A 10 -5.64 -4.10 3.38
C GLN A 10 -6.62 -4.10 4.57
N HIS A 11 -6.71 -5.20 5.31
CA HIS A 11 -7.50 -5.32 6.54
C HIS A 11 -6.62 -5.68 7.74
N LYS A 12 -7.08 -5.36 8.94
CA LYS A 12 -6.40 -5.73 10.21
C LYS A 12 -6.15 -7.24 10.31
N ASN A 13 -7.09 -8.06 9.80
CA ASN A 13 -6.98 -9.51 9.81
C ASN A 13 -5.82 -10.03 8.94
N ASP A 14 -5.52 -9.35 7.83
CA ASP A 14 -4.41 -9.72 6.94
C ASP A 14 -3.07 -9.57 7.68
N LEU A 15 -2.89 -8.44 8.37
CA LEU A 15 -1.72 -8.14 9.19
C LEU A 15 -1.60 -9.09 10.39
N ALA A 16 -2.72 -9.41 11.05
CA ALA A 16 -2.73 -10.37 12.15
C ALA A 16 -2.26 -11.76 11.70
N ARG A 17 -2.70 -12.21 10.52
CA ARG A 17 -2.27 -13.48 9.93
C ARG A 17 -0.78 -13.48 9.61
N ILE A 18 -0.25 -12.39 9.05
CA ILE A 18 1.20 -12.24 8.76
C ILE A 18 2.02 -12.31 10.07
N ARG A 19 1.56 -11.63 11.12
CA ARG A 19 2.23 -11.67 12.43
C ARG A 19 2.21 -13.07 13.04
N GLN A 20 1.12 -13.82 12.87
CA GLN A 20 1.01 -15.19 13.37
C GLN A 20 1.97 -16.14 12.63
N THR A 21 2.08 -16.03 11.30
CA THR A 21 3.01 -16.86 10.51
C THR A 21 4.46 -16.51 10.79
N GLN A 22 4.76 -15.24 11.10
CA GLN A 22 6.12 -14.82 11.47
C GLN A 22 6.66 -15.53 12.71
N GLY A 23 5.81 -15.88 13.69
CA GLY A 23 6.22 -16.64 14.88
C GLY A 23 6.76 -18.05 14.57
N GLN A 24 6.58 -18.53 13.34
CA GLN A 24 7.02 -19.84 12.86
C GLN A 24 8.20 -19.72 11.86
N GLN A 25 8.69 -18.50 11.60
CA GLN A 25 9.71 -18.22 10.58
C GLN A 25 11.03 -17.76 11.23
N LEU A 26 12.15 -18.05 10.57
CA LEU A 26 13.48 -17.57 11.00
C LEU A 26 13.75 -16.11 10.64
N VAL A 27 12.84 -15.48 9.89
CA VAL A 27 12.99 -14.12 9.36
C VAL A 27 11.90 -13.18 9.89
N THR A 28 12.26 -11.91 10.04
CA THR A 28 11.31 -10.86 10.40
C THR A 28 10.52 -10.42 9.17
N LEU A 29 9.19 -10.41 9.28
CA LEU A 29 8.31 -9.91 8.24
C LEU A 29 7.94 -8.46 8.54
N HIS A 30 8.15 -7.59 7.55
CA HIS A 30 7.77 -6.18 7.58
C HIS A 30 6.61 -5.97 6.60
N PRO A 31 5.36 -5.98 7.07
CA PRO A 31 4.20 -5.89 6.20
C PRO A 31 3.97 -4.45 5.73
N ILE A 32 3.74 -4.31 4.43
CA ILE A 32 3.30 -3.08 3.79
C ILE A 32 1.80 -3.24 3.53
N ALA A 33 1.00 -2.24 3.88
CA ALA A 33 -0.44 -2.25 3.63
C ALA A 33 -0.81 -1.44 2.38
N ALA A 34 -1.92 -1.80 1.74
CA ALA A 34 -2.43 -1.12 0.57
C ALA A 34 -2.87 0.31 0.90
N VAL A 35 -2.50 1.29 0.07
CA VAL A 35 -2.99 2.68 0.20
C VAL A 35 -4.45 2.73 -0.20
N THR A 36 -4.81 2.07 -1.30
CA THR A 36 -6.17 2.03 -1.83
C THR A 36 -6.78 0.63 -1.79
N LYS A 37 -8.12 0.58 -1.78
CA LYS A 37 -8.85 -0.68 -1.84
C LYS A 37 -8.49 -1.47 -3.08
N ASP A 38 -8.13 -2.72 -2.87
CA ASP A 38 -7.64 -3.68 -3.86
C ASP A 38 -6.48 -3.12 -4.72
N THR A 39 -5.72 -2.14 -4.22
CA THR A 39 -4.64 -1.46 -4.96
C THR A 39 -5.09 -0.81 -6.27
N LYS A 40 -6.33 -0.30 -6.33
CA LYS A 40 -6.96 0.26 -7.56
C LYS A 40 -6.64 1.74 -7.83
N GLY A 41 -5.96 2.42 -6.90
CA GLY A 41 -5.58 3.82 -7.03
C GLY A 41 -6.73 4.83 -6.88
N THR A 42 -7.90 4.41 -6.37
CA THR A 42 -9.12 5.25 -6.34
C THR A 42 -9.65 5.57 -4.95
N GLU A 43 -9.91 4.56 -4.12
CA GLU A 43 -10.50 4.71 -2.79
C GLU A 43 -9.48 4.37 -1.69
N LEU A 44 -9.21 5.30 -0.77
CA LEU A 44 -8.24 5.10 0.32
C LEU A 44 -8.72 4.05 1.34
N ASN A 45 -7.76 3.30 1.90
CA ASN A 45 -7.98 2.47 3.07
C ASN A 45 -7.87 3.27 4.38
N GLU A 46 -8.36 2.68 5.47
CA GLU A 46 -8.20 3.22 6.82
C GLU A 46 -6.77 3.01 7.34
N MET A 47 -5.84 3.84 6.86
CA MET A 47 -4.40 3.66 7.07
C MET A 47 -3.96 3.79 8.53
N ILE A 48 -4.60 4.64 9.34
CA ILE A 48 -4.32 4.72 10.79
C ILE A 48 -4.60 3.38 11.47
N ASP A 49 -5.72 2.76 11.10
CA ASP A 49 -6.16 1.48 11.63
C ASP A 49 -5.21 0.34 11.25
N LEU A 50 -4.67 0.39 10.02
CA LEU A 50 -3.68 -0.56 9.53
C LEU A 50 -2.30 -0.34 10.16
N HIS A 51 -1.92 0.91 10.40
CA HIS A 51 -0.72 1.25 11.16
C HIS A 51 -0.78 0.65 12.57
N HIS A 52 -1.87 0.87 13.31
CA HIS A 52 -2.07 0.27 14.63
C HIS A 52 -2.10 -1.26 14.60
N ALA A 53 -2.55 -1.86 13.49
CA ALA A 53 -2.54 -3.32 13.32
C ALA A 53 -1.15 -3.89 12.99
N GLY A 54 -0.16 -3.05 12.68
CA GLY A 54 1.24 -3.42 12.49
C GLY A 54 1.82 -3.16 11.10
N ALA A 55 1.13 -2.42 10.22
CA ALA A 55 1.71 -2.00 8.95
C ALA A 55 2.86 -1.00 9.18
N VAL A 56 4.02 -1.27 8.57
CA VAL A 56 5.21 -0.42 8.74
C VAL A 56 5.38 0.61 7.61
N ALA A 57 4.69 0.39 6.49
CA ALA A 57 4.66 1.29 5.36
C ALA A 57 3.37 1.06 4.55
N PHE A 58 3.12 1.96 3.59
CA PHE A 58 1.95 1.95 2.72
C PHE A 58 2.37 2.03 1.26
N SER A 59 1.71 1.27 0.39
CA SER A 59 1.95 1.28 -1.06
C SER A 59 0.75 0.70 -1.81
N ASP A 60 0.54 1.03 -3.08
CA ASP A 60 -0.30 0.20 -3.98
C ASP A 60 0.54 -0.80 -4.81
N GLY A 61 1.84 -0.76 -4.56
CA GLY A 61 2.81 -1.75 -4.96
C GLY A 61 3.15 -1.73 -6.44
N THR A 62 2.64 -2.69 -7.21
CA THR A 62 2.93 -2.75 -8.66
C THR A 62 2.21 -1.66 -9.44
N GLU A 63 1.06 -1.21 -8.95
CA GLU A 63 0.27 -0.15 -9.56
C GLU A 63 0.69 1.23 -9.04
N PRO A 64 0.87 2.23 -9.92
CA PRO A 64 1.17 3.59 -9.49
C PRO A 64 -0.05 4.27 -8.88
N LEU A 65 0.18 5.12 -7.86
CA LEU A 65 -0.80 6.11 -7.41
C LEU A 65 -0.86 7.25 -8.43
N TRP A 66 -1.51 6.99 -9.57
CA TRP A 66 -1.53 7.87 -10.73
C TRP A 66 -2.34 9.16 -10.53
N HIS A 67 -3.34 9.13 -9.65
CA HIS A 67 -4.14 10.29 -9.32
C HIS A 67 -3.41 11.18 -8.30
N SER A 68 -3.02 12.39 -8.72
CA SER A 68 -2.38 13.38 -7.85
C SER A 68 -3.20 13.69 -6.59
N ASP A 69 -4.53 13.73 -6.69
CA ASP A 69 -5.41 13.96 -5.54
C ASP A 69 -5.33 12.84 -4.51
N VAL A 70 -5.24 11.58 -4.96
CA VAL A 70 -5.09 10.42 -4.08
C VAL A 70 -3.72 10.49 -3.40
N LEU A 71 -2.67 10.78 -4.16
CA LEU A 71 -1.31 10.92 -3.62
C LEU A 71 -1.23 12.01 -2.53
N VAL A 72 -1.78 13.20 -2.79
CA VAL A 72 -1.80 14.31 -1.81
C VAL A 72 -2.59 13.92 -0.57
N LYS A 73 -3.77 13.33 -0.73
CA LYS A 73 -4.58 12.85 0.40
C LYS A 73 -3.85 11.78 1.20
N THR A 74 -3.13 10.87 0.54
CA THR A 74 -2.32 9.84 1.21
C THR A 74 -1.24 10.49 2.06
N LEU A 75 -0.46 11.43 1.51
CA LEU A 75 0.57 12.13 2.27
C LEU A 75 0.00 12.88 3.48
N GLN A 76 -1.15 13.55 3.31
CA GLN A 76 -1.86 14.21 4.41
C GLN A 76 -2.33 13.21 5.47
N TYR A 77 -2.84 12.05 5.05
CA TYR A 77 -3.33 11.01 5.96
C TYR A 77 -2.15 10.36 6.73
N LEU A 78 -0.99 10.19 6.12
CA LEU A 78 0.19 9.60 6.78
C LEU A 78 0.91 10.57 7.73
N GLN A 79 0.78 11.88 7.50
CA GLN A 79 1.52 12.91 8.26
C GLN A 79 1.34 12.83 9.79
N PRO A 80 0.12 12.67 10.36
CA PRO A 80 -0.11 12.69 11.80
C PRO A 80 0.64 11.60 12.58
N PHE A 81 1.00 10.50 11.92
CA PHE A 81 1.71 9.37 12.53
C PHE A 81 3.07 9.10 11.88
N ASN A 82 3.57 10.04 11.07
CA ASN A 82 4.83 9.92 10.34
C ASN A 82 4.91 8.62 9.50
N GLY A 83 3.80 8.28 8.82
CA GLY A 83 3.70 7.08 8.01
C GLY A 83 4.60 7.11 6.77
N LEU A 84 5.18 5.96 6.42
CA LEU A 84 6.01 5.81 5.23
C LEU A 84 5.18 5.42 4.01
N LEU A 85 5.20 6.27 2.97
CA LEU A 85 4.67 5.94 1.65
C LEU A 85 5.79 5.40 0.75
N ILE A 86 5.56 4.26 0.12
CA ILE A 86 6.38 3.72 -0.95
C ILE A 86 5.54 3.77 -2.23
N ASN A 87 5.97 4.58 -3.20
CA ASN A 87 5.26 4.76 -4.46
C ASN A 87 6.09 4.25 -5.63
N ARG A 88 5.42 3.70 -6.65
CA ARG A 88 5.98 3.53 -7.99
C ARG A 88 5.66 4.81 -8.78
N PRO A 89 6.64 5.70 -9.02
CA PRO A 89 6.39 6.98 -9.66
C PRO A 89 6.29 6.78 -11.18
N GLU A 90 5.13 6.33 -11.65
CA GLU A 90 4.85 6.16 -13.07
C GLU A 90 3.60 6.94 -13.46
N ASP A 91 3.73 7.76 -14.49
CA ASP A 91 2.59 8.44 -15.12
C ASP A 91 2.06 7.56 -16.25
N THR A 92 0.91 6.93 -16.00
CA THR A 92 0.30 6.02 -16.97
C THR A 92 -0.16 6.74 -18.23
N MET A 93 -0.43 8.05 -18.20
CA MET A 93 -0.81 8.81 -19.40
C MET A 93 0.38 9.03 -20.32
N LEU A 94 1.58 9.24 -19.78
CA LEU A 94 2.80 9.36 -20.58
C LEU A 94 3.21 8.04 -21.24
N THR A 95 3.01 6.91 -20.55
CA THR A 95 3.35 5.58 -21.09
C THR A 95 2.32 5.08 -22.12
N ARG A 96 1.05 5.49 -22.03
CA ARG A 96 -0.05 4.93 -22.85
C ARG A 96 0.02 5.28 -24.34
N PHE A 97 0.57 6.43 -24.69
CA PHE A 97 0.60 6.90 -26.08
C PHE A 97 1.84 6.47 -26.87
N TRP A 98 2.78 5.75 -26.25
CA TRP A 98 4.00 5.27 -26.92
C TRP A 98 3.78 3.98 -27.73
N HIS A 99 2.66 3.26 -27.55
CA HIS A 99 2.39 1.97 -28.20
C HIS A 99 1.51 2.02 -29.47
N HIS A 100 1.37 3.19 -30.10
CA HIS A 100 0.73 3.31 -31.42
C HIS A 100 1.75 3.69 -32.50
N GLU A 101 2.54 2.70 -32.94
CA GLU A 101 3.14 2.63 -34.28
C GLU A 101 2.84 1.26 -34.90
#